data_AF-A0A957MF29-F1
#
_entry.id   AF-A0A957MF29-F1
#
_cell.length_a   1.000
_cell.length_b   1.000
_cell.length_c   1.000
_cell.angle_alpha   90.00
_cell.angle_beta   90.00
_cell.angle_gamma   90.00
#
_symmetry.space_group_name_H-M   'P 1'
#
loop_
_entity.id
_entity.type
_entity.pdbx_description
1 polymer ?
#
loop_
_entity_poly.entity_id
_entity_poly.type
_entity_poly.pdbx_seq_one_letter_code
_entity_poly.pdbx_strand_id
1 'polypeptide(L)'
;GCIWREHGVWEIDNSGLPRLLQPGYFAQVRGRSVDFTQDYYYPFARRFARHVRALDDRAAIFVQSEVTHDPPRWDAADAGALVYAPHWYDVMALFRREYLPWLALDTLKGSVAVTPPLIRRAFAAQMRAFRRASAERLHGAPVVLGEFGVPFDMHGGRAFRTGDFSAQEQALDRSFRAVEGALLSSTLWNYTADNSNAHGDQWNGEDLSIFSRDQMRDDGDPRYNGGRAVSGAIRPYARAVGG
;
A
#
# COMPACT_ATOMS: atom_id res chain seq x y z
N GLY A 1 -6.17 24.53 22.90
CA GLY A 1 -5.54 25.28 21.80
C GLY A 1 -4.87 24.29 20.86
N CYS A 2 -3.93 24.74 20.04
CA CYS A 2 -3.09 23.82 19.27
C CYS A 2 -2.07 23.18 20.21
N ILE A 3 -2.16 21.87 20.44
CA ILE A 3 -1.28 21.12 21.35
C ILE A 3 0.21 21.34 21.04
N TRP A 4 0.58 21.46 19.76
CA TRP A 4 1.97 21.72 19.36
C TRP A 4 2.46 23.12 19.73
N ARG A 5 1.56 24.11 19.76
CA ARG A 5 1.90 25.44 20.26
C ARG A 5 2.04 25.44 21.79
N GLU A 6 1.16 24.70 22.49
CA GLU A 6 1.24 24.50 23.94
C GLU A 6 2.55 23.79 24.36
N HIS A 7 3.05 22.89 23.51
CA HIS A 7 4.34 22.21 23.67
C HIS A 7 5.54 23.04 23.18
N GLY A 8 5.34 24.28 22.72
CA GLY A 8 6.40 25.17 22.25
C GLY A 8 7.08 24.70 20.97
N VAL A 9 6.41 23.89 20.15
CA VAL A 9 6.91 23.45 18.83
C VAL A 9 6.96 24.62 17.86
N TRP A 10 5.95 25.48 17.92
CA TRP A 10 5.79 26.67 17.10
C TRP A 10 5.03 27.75 17.86
N GLU A 11 5.11 28.99 17.40
CA GLU A 11 4.38 30.14 17.96
C GLU A 11 3.93 31.12 16.87
N ILE A 12 3.20 32.16 17.27
CA ILE A 12 2.95 33.34 16.43
C ILE A 12 3.92 34.42 16.88
N ASP A 13 4.73 34.94 15.96
CA ASP A 13 5.66 36.02 16.25
C ASP A 13 4.96 37.39 16.39
N ASN A 14 5.73 38.44 16.68
CA ASN A 14 5.22 39.79 16.88
C ASN A 14 4.57 40.40 15.61
N SER A 15 4.83 39.84 14.43
CA SER A 15 4.21 40.25 13.16
C SER A 15 2.92 39.51 12.85
N GLY A 16 2.50 38.58 13.72
CA GLY A 16 1.32 37.75 13.51
C GLY A 16 1.57 36.51 12.65
N LEU A 17 2.83 36.18 12.34
CA LEU A 17 3.18 35.05 11.47
C LEU A 17 3.59 33.80 12.26
N PRO A 18 3.28 32.59 11.77
CA PRO A 18 3.71 31.36 12.41
C PRO A 18 5.23 31.16 12.29
N ARG A 19 5.88 30.89 13.42
CA ARG A 19 7.32 30.63 13.53
C ARG A 19 7.57 29.27 14.17
N LEU A 20 8.32 28.40 13.48
CA LEU A 20 8.76 27.11 14.00
C LEU A 20 9.89 27.32 15.01
N LEU A 21 9.75 26.73 16.21
CA LEU A 21 10.72 26.85 17.31
C LEU A 21 11.55 25.57 17.48
N GLN A 22 10.93 24.40 17.30
CA GLN A 22 11.57 23.11 17.53
C GLN A 22 11.45 22.20 16.30
N PRO A 23 12.32 22.37 15.29
CA PRO A 23 12.26 21.56 14.07
C PRO A 23 12.53 20.06 14.31
N GLY A 24 13.24 19.72 15.39
CA GLY A 24 13.56 18.34 15.77
C GLY A 24 12.56 17.69 16.72
N TYR A 25 11.44 18.33 17.07
CA TYR A 25 10.56 17.92 18.17
C TYR A 25 10.13 16.43 18.14
N PHE A 26 9.79 15.93 16.95
CA PHE A 26 9.39 14.53 16.76
C PHE A 26 10.54 13.60 16.33
N ALA A 27 11.65 14.16 15.86
CA ALA A 27 12.80 13.40 15.36
C ALA A 27 13.87 13.17 16.43
N GLN A 28 13.85 13.94 17.51
CA GLN A 28 14.80 13.85 18.61
C GLN A 28 14.10 13.92 19.97
N VAL A 29 14.34 12.92 20.81
CA VAL A 29 13.80 12.86 22.17
C VAL A 29 14.96 12.69 23.15
N ARG A 30 15.06 13.61 24.13
CA ARG A 30 16.14 13.64 25.14
C ARG A 30 17.55 13.61 24.53
N GLY A 31 17.74 14.33 23.43
CA GLY A 31 19.03 14.43 22.72
C GLY A 31 19.39 13.22 21.84
N ARG A 32 18.49 12.23 21.70
CA ARG A 32 18.68 11.07 20.83
C ARG A 32 17.74 11.16 19.62
N SER A 33 18.24 10.86 18.43
CA SER A 33 17.38 10.65 17.26
C SER A 33 16.54 9.38 17.43
N VAL A 34 15.25 9.48 17.12
CA VAL A 34 14.30 8.36 17.25
C VAL A 34 13.98 7.75 15.89
N ASP A 35 13.90 6.42 15.86
CA ASP A 35 13.36 5.65 14.74
C ASP A 35 11.91 5.33 15.09
N PHE A 36 10.93 5.91 14.38
CA PHE A 36 9.53 5.72 14.73
C PHE A 36 9.12 4.24 14.71
N THR A 37 9.59 3.50 13.71
CA THR A 37 9.25 2.10 13.51
C THR A 37 9.78 1.25 14.66
N GLN A 38 11.02 1.49 15.10
CA GLN A 38 11.66 0.70 16.14
C GLN A 38 11.35 1.18 17.57
N ASP A 39 11.27 2.49 17.79
CA ASP A 39 11.15 3.09 19.13
C ASP A 39 9.69 3.22 19.59
N TYR A 40 8.72 3.35 18.68
CA TYR A 40 7.31 3.57 19.03
C TYR A 40 6.36 2.50 18.48
N TYR A 41 6.43 2.22 17.18
CA TYR A 41 5.55 1.22 16.58
C TYR A 41 5.84 -0.19 17.09
N TYR A 42 7.10 -0.62 17.14
CA TYR A 42 7.45 -1.96 17.60
C TYR A 42 6.98 -2.26 19.03
N PRO A 43 7.22 -1.41 20.06
CA PRO A 43 6.67 -1.64 21.40
C PRO A 43 5.14 -1.76 21.41
N PHE A 44 4.45 -0.94 20.62
CA PHE A 44 3.00 -1.03 20.46
C PHE A 44 2.58 -2.37 19.83
N ALA A 45 3.16 -2.72 18.68
CA ALA A 45 2.85 -3.94 17.94
C ALA A 45 3.15 -5.20 18.76
N ARG A 46 4.26 -5.21 19.51
CA ARG A 46 4.61 -6.30 20.43
C ARG A 46 3.59 -6.44 21.56
N ARG A 47 3.14 -5.33 22.16
CA ARG A 47 2.09 -5.37 23.20
C ARG A 47 0.76 -5.85 22.63
N PHE A 48 0.38 -5.37 21.45
CA PHE A 48 -0.80 -5.84 20.73
C PHE A 48 -0.74 -7.35 20.47
N ALA A 49 0.38 -7.85 19.92
CA ALA A 49 0.61 -9.27 19.66
C ALA A 49 0.45 -10.13 20.92
N ARG A 50 1.06 -9.70 22.03
CA ARG A 50 0.95 -10.41 23.32
C ARG A 50 -0.47 -10.46 23.85
N HIS A 51 -1.24 -9.37 23.73
CA HIS A 51 -2.63 -9.35 24.17
C HIS A 51 -3.53 -10.23 23.31
N VAL A 52 -3.40 -10.17 21.98
CA VAL A 52 -4.15 -11.04 21.07
C VAL A 52 -3.83 -12.51 21.36
N ARG A 53 -2.54 -12.86 21.49
CA ARG A 53 -2.10 -14.24 21.74
C ARG A 53 -2.38 -14.76 23.14
N ALA A 54 -2.68 -13.89 24.10
CA ALA A 54 -3.21 -14.32 25.40
C ALA A 54 -4.65 -14.86 25.29
N LEU A 55 -5.37 -14.51 24.21
CA LEU A 55 -6.73 -14.98 23.93
C LEU A 55 -6.75 -16.08 22.86
N ASP A 56 -5.88 -15.99 21.86
CA ASP A 56 -5.69 -17.00 20.81
C ASP A 56 -4.21 -17.15 20.47
N ASP A 57 -3.57 -18.18 21.04
CA ASP A 57 -2.14 -18.45 20.90
C ASP A 57 -1.72 -18.80 19.45
N ARG A 58 -2.68 -19.11 18.58
CA ARG A 58 -2.47 -19.41 17.15
C ARG A 58 -2.57 -18.18 16.25
N ALA A 59 -3.00 -17.03 16.77
CA ALA A 59 -3.22 -15.84 15.97
C ALA A 59 -1.94 -15.38 15.27
N ALA A 60 -2.02 -15.30 13.93
CA ALA A 60 -0.99 -14.66 13.11
C ALA A 60 -1.12 -13.14 13.24
N ILE A 61 0.00 -12.47 13.53
CA ILE A 61 0.04 -11.02 13.70
C ILE A 61 0.60 -10.38 12.44
N PHE A 62 -0.23 -9.59 11.76
CA PHE A 62 0.16 -8.87 10.56
C PHE A 62 0.87 -7.57 10.98
N VAL A 63 2.09 -7.38 10.47
CA VAL A 63 2.96 -6.26 10.81
C VAL A 63 3.23 -5.45 9.57
N GLN A 64 3.14 -4.12 9.67
CA GLN A 64 3.47 -3.19 8.60
C GLN A 64 4.30 -2.04 9.17
N SER A 65 5.15 -1.44 8.34
CA SER A 65 5.87 -0.21 8.65
C SER A 65 5.21 0.99 7.98
N GLU A 66 5.74 2.18 8.26
CA GLU A 66 5.45 3.36 7.46
C GLU A 66 5.80 3.12 5.98
N VAL A 67 5.10 3.79 5.08
CA VAL A 67 5.40 3.82 3.66
C VAL A 67 6.89 4.13 3.46
N THR A 68 7.56 3.34 2.62
CA THR A 68 9.00 3.39 2.31
C THR A 68 9.97 2.94 3.41
N HIS A 69 9.52 2.58 4.61
CA HIS A 69 10.39 2.08 5.67
C HIS A 69 10.35 0.56 5.79
N ASP A 70 11.47 -0.01 6.23
CA ASP A 70 11.53 -1.43 6.60
C ASP A 70 10.67 -1.72 7.85
N PRO A 71 10.20 -2.97 8.04
CA PRO A 71 9.51 -3.37 9.27
C PRO A 71 10.44 -3.24 10.49
N PRO A 72 9.92 -3.24 11.72
CA PRO A 72 10.80 -3.25 12.89
C PRO A 72 11.66 -4.51 12.94
N ARG A 73 12.81 -4.44 13.61
CA ARG A 73 13.54 -5.66 14.01
C ARG A 73 12.82 -6.26 15.19
N TRP A 74 12.20 -7.42 14.97
CA TRP A 74 11.45 -8.12 16.00
C TRP A 74 12.37 -9.04 16.81
N ASP A 75 12.19 -9.10 18.13
CA ASP A 75 12.94 -10.03 18.97
C ASP A 75 12.50 -11.48 18.71
N ALA A 76 13.44 -12.38 18.41
CA ALA A 76 13.15 -13.78 18.12
C ALA A 76 12.35 -14.47 19.23
N ALA A 77 12.60 -14.10 20.50
CA ALA A 77 11.92 -14.68 21.65
C ALA A 77 10.41 -14.39 21.66
N ASP A 78 9.98 -13.30 21.00
CA ASP A 78 8.61 -12.80 21.03
C ASP A 78 7.92 -12.76 19.65
N ALA A 79 8.59 -13.26 18.60
CA ALA A 79 8.07 -13.19 17.22
C ALA A 79 6.76 -13.98 17.08
N GLY A 80 6.77 -15.27 17.48
CA GLY A 80 5.65 -16.17 17.20
C GLY A 80 5.24 -16.17 15.72
N ALA A 81 3.97 -16.42 15.43
CA ALA A 81 3.44 -16.35 14.06
C ALA A 81 3.26 -14.91 13.57
N LEU A 82 4.28 -14.35 12.90
CA LEU A 82 4.20 -13.05 12.22
C LEU A 82 3.85 -13.21 10.73
N VAL A 83 3.21 -12.20 10.16
CA VAL A 83 3.06 -12.01 8.70
C VAL A 83 3.48 -10.58 8.37
N TYR A 84 4.36 -10.41 7.40
CA TYR A 84 4.71 -9.08 6.92
C TYR A 84 3.70 -8.63 5.87
N ALA A 85 3.06 -7.48 6.12
CA ALA A 85 1.93 -6.98 5.35
C ALA A 85 2.19 -5.60 4.70
N PRO A 86 3.24 -5.41 3.89
CA PRO A 86 3.53 -4.11 3.30
C PRO A 86 2.49 -3.72 2.23
N HIS A 87 2.33 -2.42 2.02
CA HIS A 87 1.56 -1.87 0.91
C HIS A 87 2.49 -1.48 -0.24
N TRP A 88 2.01 -1.56 -1.47
CA TRP A 88 2.77 -1.15 -2.64
C TRP A 88 1.85 -0.64 -3.74
N TYR A 89 2.25 0.46 -4.37
CA TYR A 89 1.60 1.01 -5.54
C TYR A 89 2.65 1.39 -6.58
N ASP A 90 2.28 1.33 -7.86
CA ASP A 90 2.99 2.14 -8.84
C ASP A 90 2.69 3.61 -8.54
N VAL A 91 3.60 4.23 -7.79
CA VAL A 91 3.53 5.63 -7.34
C VAL A 91 3.26 6.57 -8.52
N MET A 92 3.83 6.31 -9.70
CA MET A 92 3.59 7.16 -10.86
C MET A 92 2.12 7.11 -11.29
N ALA A 93 1.58 5.90 -11.44
CA ALA A 93 0.20 5.70 -11.85
C ALA A 93 -0.79 6.23 -10.80
N LEU A 94 -0.52 5.96 -9.52
CA LEU A 94 -1.37 6.39 -8.41
C LEU A 94 -1.45 7.92 -8.31
N PHE A 95 -0.30 8.61 -8.27
CA PHE A 95 -0.29 10.06 -8.07
C PHE A 95 -0.72 10.85 -9.31
N ARG A 96 -0.33 10.40 -10.51
CA ARG A 96 -0.73 11.09 -11.75
C ARG A 96 -2.14 10.75 -12.19
N ARG A 97 -2.71 9.65 -11.71
CA ARG A 97 -3.94 9.05 -12.24
C ARG A 97 -3.81 8.84 -13.75
N GLU A 98 -2.69 8.27 -14.18
CA GLU A 98 -2.39 7.99 -15.59
C GLU A 98 -1.56 6.70 -15.73
N TYR A 99 -1.90 5.86 -16.71
CA TYR A 99 -1.07 4.72 -17.08
C TYR A 99 -0.07 5.10 -18.18
N LEU A 100 1.23 5.00 -17.87
CA LEU A 100 2.31 5.15 -18.84
C LEU A 100 2.98 3.78 -19.06
N PRO A 101 2.81 3.13 -20.23
CA PRO A 101 3.32 1.78 -20.46
C PRO A 101 4.87 1.70 -20.51
N TRP A 102 5.53 2.83 -20.74
CA TRP A 102 6.97 2.93 -20.95
C TRP A 102 7.71 3.65 -19.82
N LEU A 103 7.00 4.18 -18.81
CA LEU A 103 7.61 4.91 -17.70
C LEU A 103 7.00 4.53 -16.35
N ALA A 104 7.85 4.25 -15.36
CA ALA A 104 7.46 4.11 -13.96
C ALA A 104 8.59 4.57 -13.02
N LEU A 105 8.31 4.62 -11.72
CA LEU A 105 9.33 4.92 -10.69
C LEU A 105 9.94 3.63 -10.12
N ASP A 106 11.27 3.59 -10.04
CA ASP A 106 12.01 2.63 -9.22
C ASP A 106 12.20 3.23 -7.82
N THR A 107 11.21 3.02 -6.94
CA THR A 107 11.18 3.62 -5.59
C THR A 107 12.31 3.10 -4.70
N LEU A 108 12.80 1.88 -4.93
CA LEU A 108 13.96 1.36 -4.22
C LEU A 108 15.26 2.12 -4.53
N LYS A 109 15.40 2.60 -5.78
CA LYS A 109 16.61 3.30 -6.22
C LYS A 109 16.45 4.81 -6.25
N GLY A 110 15.24 5.32 -6.02
CA GLY A 110 14.91 6.74 -6.19
C GLY A 110 15.12 7.22 -7.63
N SER A 111 14.85 6.37 -8.62
CA SER A 111 15.08 6.68 -10.04
C SER A 111 13.88 6.34 -10.93
N VAL A 112 13.99 6.65 -12.23
CA VAL A 112 12.98 6.27 -13.22
C VAL A 112 13.35 4.96 -13.92
N ALA A 113 12.35 4.12 -14.20
CA ALA A 113 12.47 2.96 -15.07
C ALA A 113 11.82 3.29 -16.42
N VAL A 114 12.64 3.39 -17.46
CA VAL A 114 12.22 3.73 -18.82
C VAL A 114 12.29 2.47 -19.68
N THR A 115 11.22 2.13 -20.39
CA THR A 115 10.96 0.87 -21.13
C THR A 115 10.30 -0.25 -20.30
N PRO A 116 9.41 -1.06 -20.91
CA PRO A 116 8.74 -2.16 -20.22
C PRO A 116 9.66 -3.19 -19.54
N PRO A 117 10.80 -3.63 -20.14
CA PRO A 117 11.72 -4.55 -19.45
C PRO A 117 12.34 -3.97 -18.19
N LEU A 118 12.72 -2.69 -18.20
CA LEU A 118 13.29 -2.03 -17.01
C LEU A 118 12.24 -1.84 -15.92
N ILE A 119 11.00 -1.50 -16.29
CA ILE A 119 9.87 -1.41 -15.35
C ILE A 119 9.63 -2.75 -14.67
N ARG A 120 9.54 -3.85 -15.44
CA ARG A 120 9.36 -5.20 -14.87
C ARG A 120 10.47 -5.55 -13.89
N ARG A 121 11.73 -5.23 -14.23
CA ARG A 121 12.88 -5.48 -13.35
C ARG A 121 12.82 -4.64 -12.07
N ALA A 122 12.43 -3.37 -12.16
CA ALA A 122 12.29 -2.47 -11.02
C ALA A 122 11.20 -2.95 -10.06
N PHE A 123 10.00 -3.23 -10.57
CA PHE A 123 8.87 -3.68 -9.73
C PHE A 123 9.15 -5.04 -9.09
N ALA A 124 9.74 -5.99 -9.84
CA ALA A 124 10.15 -7.27 -9.26
C ALA A 124 11.27 -7.13 -8.20
N ALA A 125 12.14 -6.12 -8.32
CA ALA A 125 13.12 -5.82 -7.28
C ALA A 125 12.46 -5.26 -6.02
N GLN A 126 11.46 -4.38 -6.18
CA GLN A 126 10.64 -3.83 -5.09
C GLN A 126 9.94 -4.96 -4.31
N MET A 127 9.28 -5.90 -4.99
CA MET A 127 8.65 -7.05 -4.33
C MET A 127 9.66 -7.94 -3.59
N ARG A 128 10.83 -8.19 -4.19
CA ARG A 128 11.88 -8.99 -3.55
C ARG A 128 12.49 -8.32 -2.34
N ALA A 129 12.51 -6.98 -2.29
CA ALA A 129 12.98 -6.25 -1.12
C ALA A 129 12.10 -6.52 0.10
N PHE A 130 10.77 -6.68 -0.06
CA PHE A 130 9.90 -7.06 1.05
C PHE A 130 10.23 -8.44 1.62
N ARG A 131 10.52 -9.42 0.75
CA ARG A 131 10.96 -10.76 1.20
C ARG A 131 12.29 -10.69 1.95
N ARG A 132 13.24 -9.90 1.45
CA ARG A 132 14.52 -9.68 2.12
C ARG A 132 14.33 -9.02 3.49
N ALA A 133 13.55 -7.95 3.56
CA ALA A 133 13.26 -7.26 4.81
C ALA A 133 12.60 -8.20 5.84
N SER A 134 11.67 -9.04 5.41
CA SER A 134 11.08 -10.07 6.28
C SER A 134 12.11 -11.08 6.79
N ALA A 135 12.98 -11.59 5.92
CA ALA A 135 14.04 -12.51 6.29
C ALA A 135 15.01 -11.91 7.31
N GLU A 136 15.40 -10.65 7.13
CA GLU A 136 16.41 -9.97 7.95
C GLU A 136 15.87 -9.41 9.28
N ARG A 137 14.57 -9.12 9.35
CA ARG A 137 13.99 -8.31 10.45
C ARG A 137 12.83 -8.97 11.16
N LEU A 138 12.14 -9.91 10.49
CA LEU A 138 10.95 -10.59 10.99
C LEU A 138 11.11 -12.12 10.98
N HIS A 139 12.36 -12.61 11.03
CA HIS A 139 12.69 -14.05 11.12
C HIS A 139 12.11 -14.90 9.97
N GLY A 140 12.00 -14.31 8.77
CA GLY A 140 11.48 -15.02 7.61
C GLY A 140 9.97 -15.19 7.59
N ALA A 141 9.22 -14.33 8.30
CA ALA A 141 7.77 -14.29 8.25
C ALA A 141 7.23 -14.31 6.80
N PRO A 142 6.11 -15.02 6.52
CA PRO A 142 5.43 -14.93 5.24
C PRO A 142 5.11 -13.48 4.88
N VAL A 143 5.17 -13.16 3.59
CA VAL A 143 4.87 -11.83 3.07
C VAL A 143 3.56 -11.89 2.30
N VAL A 144 2.60 -11.08 2.71
CA VAL A 144 1.36 -10.79 1.97
C VAL A 144 1.43 -9.32 1.59
N LEU A 145 1.34 -8.98 0.32
CA LEU A 145 1.20 -7.58 -0.07
C LEU A 145 -0.18 -7.10 0.35
N GLY A 146 -0.25 -6.42 1.50
CA GLY A 146 -1.48 -6.06 2.21
C GLY A 146 -2.35 -5.07 1.44
N GLU A 147 -1.77 -4.33 0.52
CA GLU A 147 -2.51 -3.42 -0.32
C GLU A 147 -1.73 -3.10 -1.60
N PHE A 148 -2.45 -3.11 -2.72
CA PHE A 148 -2.03 -2.53 -3.99
C PHE A 148 -3.26 -2.30 -4.86
N GLY A 149 -3.16 -1.46 -5.88
CA GLY A 149 -4.29 -1.17 -6.77
C GLY A 149 -3.93 -0.18 -7.87
N VAL A 150 -4.94 0.29 -8.60
CA VAL A 150 -4.79 1.31 -9.64
C VAL A 150 -5.97 2.29 -9.60
N PRO A 151 -5.75 3.57 -9.91
CA PRO A 151 -6.83 4.55 -10.03
C PRO A 151 -7.72 4.24 -11.23
N PHE A 152 -9.02 4.07 -10.98
CA PHE A 152 -10.03 3.86 -12.02
C PHE A 152 -10.44 5.15 -12.70
N ASP A 153 -10.30 6.28 -12.01
CA ASP A 153 -10.48 7.63 -12.56
C ASP A 153 -9.29 8.12 -13.41
N MET A 154 -8.37 7.22 -13.75
CA MET A 154 -7.23 7.55 -14.59
C MET A 154 -7.64 8.17 -15.94
N HIS A 155 -6.77 9.03 -16.46
CA HIS A 155 -7.00 9.77 -17.71
C HIS A 155 -8.32 10.59 -17.68
N GLY A 156 -8.61 11.21 -16.53
CA GLY A 156 -9.81 12.02 -16.33
C GLY A 156 -11.11 11.21 -16.43
N GLY A 157 -11.09 9.99 -15.90
CA GLY A 157 -12.23 9.07 -15.89
C GLY A 157 -12.74 8.71 -17.28
N ARG A 158 -11.87 8.67 -18.30
CA ARG A 158 -12.27 8.35 -19.70
C ARG A 158 -13.08 7.05 -19.76
N ALA A 159 -12.63 6.03 -19.03
CA ALA A 159 -13.24 4.71 -18.98
C ALA A 159 -14.71 4.74 -18.48
N PHE A 160 -15.08 5.70 -17.64
CA PHE A 160 -16.44 5.82 -17.10
C PHE A 160 -17.46 6.14 -18.19
N ARG A 161 -17.03 6.88 -19.22
CA ARG A 161 -17.87 7.27 -20.36
C ARG A 161 -17.83 6.25 -21.48
N THR A 162 -16.69 5.60 -21.69
CA THR A 162 -16.48 4.69 -22.82
C THR A 162 -16.73 3.23 -22.49
N GLY A 163 -16.74 2.85 -21.21
CA GLY A 163 -16.72 1.45 -20.76
C GLY A 163 -15.39 0.74 -21.03
N ASP A 164 -14.41 1.43 -21.58
CA ASP A 164 -13.09 0.89 -21.95
C ASP A 164 -12.10 1.10 -20.80
N PHE A 165 -11.94 0.05 -19.99
CA PHE A 165 -11.01 0.00 -18.86
C PHE A 165 -9.64 -0.60 -19.23
N SER A 166 -9.27 -0.66 -20.51
CA SER A 166 -8.04 -1.32 -20.97
C SER A 166 -6.76 -0.73 -20.36
N ALA A 167 -6.74 0.56 -20.02
CA ALA A 167 -5.60 1.20 -19.34
C ALA A 167 -5.46 0.71 -17.88
N GLN A 168 -6.59 0.62 -17.15
CA GLN A 168 -6.67 0.09 -15.80
C GLN A 168 -6.30 -1.39 -15.78
N GLU A 169 -6.78 -2.17 -16.76
CA GLU A 169 -6.42 -3.59 -16.92
C GLU A 169 -4.92 -3.78 -17.13
N GLN A 170 -4.30 -3.00 -18.03
CA GLN A 170 -2.85 -3.05 -18.26
C GLN A 170 -2.04 -2.58 -17.05
N ALA A 171 -2.54 -1.59 -16.30
CA ALA A 171 -1.92 -1.14 -15.07
C ALA A 171 -1.97 -2.23 -13.99
N LEU A 172 -3.12 -2.89 -13.80
CA LEU A 172 -3.28 -4.03 -12.89
C LEU A 172 -2.39 -5.19 -13.31
N ASP A 173 -2.38 -5.58 -14.59
CA ASP A 173 -1.54 -6.67 -15.08
C ASP A 173 -0.06 -6.40 -14.83
N ARG A 174 0.42 -5.17 -15.04
CA ARG A 174 1.80 -4.79 -14.72
C ARG A 174 2.12 -4.97 -13.23
N SER A 175 1.19 -4.59 -12.34
CA SER A 175 1.32 -4.75 -10.89
C SER A 175 1.31 -6.23 -10.49
N PHE A 176 0.31 -6.99 -10.95
CA PHE A 176 0.19 -8.42 -10.67
C PHE A 176 1.40 -9.21 -11.14
N ARG A 177 1.96 -8.92 -12.33
CA ARG A 177 3.19 -9.59 -12.81
C ARG A 177 4.37 -9.42 -11.85
N ALA A 178 4.46 -8.29 -11.16
CA ALA A 178 5.51 -8.07 -10.16
C ALA A 178 5.28 -8.94 -8.91
N VAL A 179 4.04 -8.98 -8.42
CA VAL A 179 3.61 -9.81 -7.28
C VAL A 179 3.83 -11.30 -7.58
N GLU A 180 3.32 -11.76 -8.72
CA GLU A 180 3.44 -13.14 -9.23
C GLU A 180 4.92 -13.52 -9.41
N GLY A 181 5.72 -12.64 -10.03
CA GLY A 181 7.15 -12.87 -10.23
C GLY A 181 7.97 -12.95 -8.94
N ALA A 182 7.42 -12.48 -7.81
CA ALA A 182 8.03 -12.61 -6.48
C ALA A 182 7.42 -13.73 -5.62
N LEU A 183 6.38 -14.43 -6.14
CA LEU A 183 5.59 -15.45 -5.45
C LEU A 183 4.99 -14.93 -4.14
N LEU A 184 4.48 -13.70 -4.16
CA LEU A 184 3.80 -13.09 -3.02
C LEU A 184 2.29 -13.36 -3.09
N SER A 185 1.68 -13.56 -1.92
CA SER A 185 0.23 -13.36 -1.78
C SER A 185 -0.07 -11.86 -1.78
N SER A 186 -1.28 -11.46 -2.15
CA SER A 186 -1.67 -10.05 -2.17
C SER A 186 -3.16 -9.83 -1.93
N THR A 187 -3.51 -8.61 -1.55
CA THR A 187 -4.88 -8.11 -1.40
C THR A 187 -5.05 -6.86 -2.26
N LEU A 188 -5.91 -6.96 -3.28
CA LEU A 188 -6.20 -5.87 -4.21
C LEU A 188 -7.14 -4.86 -3.53
N TRP A 189 -6.73 -3.60 -3.52
CA TRP A 189 -7.52 -2.47 -3.09
C TRP A 189 -8.29 -1.91 -4.30
N ASN A 190 -9.62 -1.91 -4.31
CA ASN A 190 -10.51 -2.52 -3.30
C ASN A 190 -11.82 -3.01 -3.95
N TYR A 191 -12.77 -3.44 -3.12
CA TYR A 191 -14.17 -3.60 -3.49
C TYR A 191 -15.03 -2.72 -2.57
N THR A 192 -15.77 -1.78 -3.15
CA THR A 192 -16.57 -0.77 -2.46
C THR A 192 -17.96 -0.77 -3.09
N ALA A 193 -18.94 -1.37 -2.39
CA ALA A 193 -20.27 -1.66 -2.94
C ALA A 193 -21.13 -0.42 -3.24
N ASP A 194 -20.74 0.74 -2.72
CA ASP A 194 -21.36 2.05 -2.92
C ASP A 194 -20.48 2.99 -3.76
N ASN A 195 -19.44 2.47 -4.41
CA ASN A 195 -18.63 3.24 -5.35
C ASN A 195 -19.50 3.82 -6.49
N SER A 196 -19.20 5.07 -6.86
CA SER A 196 -19.76 5.77 -8.01
C SER A 196 -18.68 6.46 -8.82
N ASN A 197 -18.91 6.71 -10.10
CA ASN A 197 -17.96 7.42 -10.95
C ASN A 197 -17.75 8.89 -10.51
N ALA A 198 -18.71 9.47 -9.78
CA ALA A 198 -18.66 10.85 -9.35
C ALA A 198 -17.80 11.07 -8.10
N HIS A 199 -17.79 10.11 -7.19
CA HIS A 199 -17.21 10.25 -5.86
C HIS A 199 -16.22 9.13 -5.51
N GLY A 200 -15.98 8.20 -6.45
CA GLY A 200 -15.12 7.03 -6.25
C GLY A 200 -15.56 6.19 -5.07
N ASP A 201 -14.58 5.80 -4.27
CA ASP A 201 -14.69 4.86 -3.15
C ASP A 201 -15.37 5.48 -1.91
N GLN A 202 -15.93 6.69 -2.01
CA GLN A 202 -16.49 7.50 -0.90
C GLN A 202 -15.44 7.88 0.17
N TRP A 203 -14.16 7.71 -0.14
CA TRP A 203 -13.04 7.94 0.76
C TRP A 203 -12.04 8.89 0.09
N ASN A 204 -11.83 10.09 0.66
CA ASN A 204 -10.85 11.10 0.23
C ASN A 204 -10.83 11.45 -1.28
N GLY A 205 -11.90 11.18 -2.02
CA GLY A 205 -11.93 11.39 -3.48
C GLY A 205 -10.99 10.44 -4.25
N GLU A 206 -10.66 9.29 -3.66
CA GLU A 206 -9.98 8.18 -4.30
C GLU A 206 -11.00 7.32 -5.06
N ASP A 207 -10.54 6.71 -6.16
CA ASP A 207 -11.34 5.79 -6.96
C ASP A 207 -10.47 4.59 -7.35
N LEU A 208 -10.36 3.61 -6.46
CA LEU A 208 -9.53 2.41 -6.61
C LEU A 208 -10.37 1.13 -6.72
N SER A 209 -11.69 1.23 -6.60
CA SER A 209 -12.52 0.02 -6.53
C SER A 209 -12.57 -0.78 -7.84
N ILE A 210 -12.56 -2.09 -7.77
CA ILE A 210 -12.84 -2.93 -8.95
C ILE A 210 -14.33 -2.97 -9.31
N PHE A 211 -15.17 -2.24 -8.58
CA PHE A 211 -16.62 -2.22 -8.76
C PHE A 211 -17.15 -0.78 -8.76
N SER A 212 -18.23 -0.54 -9.51
CA SER A 212 -19.02 0.68 -9.44
C SER A 212 -20.46 0.38 -9.85
N ARG A 213 -21.42 0.98 -9.14
CA ARG A 213 -22.84 0.88 -9.52
C ARG A 213 -23.12 1.46 -10.90
N ASP A 214 -22.36 2.49 -11.28
CA ASP A 214 -22.52 3.17 -12.56
C ASP A 214 -21.99 2.33 -13.74
N GLN A 215 -21.30 1.21 -13.48
CA GLN A 215 -20.92 0.24 -14.49
C GLN A 215 -21.88 -0.95 -14.55
N MET A 216 -22.94 -0.96 -13.75
CA MET A 216 -23.96 -1.99 -13.84
C MET A 216 -24.79 -1.83 -15.10
N ARG A 217 -25.16 -2.95 -15.70
CA ARG A 217 -26.02 -3.04 -16.89
C ARG A 217 -27.11 -4.06 -16.66
N ASP A 218 -28.30 -3.82 -17.18
CA ASP A 218 -29.44 -4.73 -17.05
C ASP A 218 -29.18 -6.08 -17.76
N ASP A 219 -28.36 -6.07 -18.81
CA ASP A 219 -27.96 -7.23 -19.60
C ASP A 219 -26.63 -7.85 -19.18
N GLY A 220 -26.02 -7.36 -18.10
CA GLY A 220 -24.69 -7.79 -17.64
C GLY A 220 -24.72 -9.17 -16.96
N ASP A 221 -23.62 -9.93 -17.10
CA ASP A 221 -23.41 -11.17 -16.32
C ASP A 221 -23.47 -10.83 -14.82
N PRO A 222 -24.43 -11.40 -14.06
CA PRO A 222 -24.60 -11.08 -12.64
C PRO A 222 -23.34 -11.28 -11.79
N ARG A 223 -22.41 -12.14 -12.23
CA ARG A 223 -21.14 -12.41 -11.52
C ARG A 223 -20.17 -11.24 -11.58
N TYR A 224 -20.22 -10.43 -12.63
CA TYR A 224 -19.26 -9.36 -12.91
C TYR A 224 -19.94 -8.02 -13.18
N ASN A 225 -21.26 -7.93 -12.97
CA ASN A 225 -22.03 -6.73 -13.24
C ASN A 225 -21.56 -5.58 -12.34
N GLY A 226 -21.26 -4.41 -12.92
CA GLY A 226 -20.60 -3.31 -12.22
C GLY A 226 -19.08 -3.46 -12.05
N GLY A 227 -18.51 -4.56 -12.50
CA GLY A 227 -17.07 -4.79 -12.47
C GLY A 227 -16.29 -3.86 -13.40
N ARG A 228 -15.14 -3.41 -12.93
CA ARG A 228 -14.20 -2.54 -13.64
C ARG A 228 -12.87 -3.26 -13.77
N ALA A 229 -12.29 -3.29 -14.98
CA ALA A 229 -11.04 -3.99 -15.28
C ALA A 229 -11.00 -5.46 -14.80
N VAL A 230 -12.14 -6.16 -14.93
CA VAL A 230 -12.35 -7.52 -14.39
C VAL A 230 -11.30 -8.50 -14.89
N SER A 231 -10.88 -8.41 -16.15
CA SER A 231 -9.87 -9.29 -16.72
C SER A 231 -8.47 -9.10 -16.11
N GLY A 232 -8.19 -7.88 -15.62
CA GLY A 232 -6.96 -7.58 -14.88
C GLY A 232 -7.02 -8.03 -13.42
N ALA A 233 -8.21 -7.98 -12.79
CA ALA A 233 -8.40 -8.30 -11.38
C ALA A 233 -8.62 -9.80 -11.10
N ILE A 234 -9.33 -10.51 -11.97
CA ILE A 234 -9.68 -11.93 -11.80
C ILE A 234 -8.78 -12.78 -12.69
N ARG A 235 -7.79 -13.43 -12.07
CA ARG A 235 -6.73 -14.17 -12.77
C ARG A 235 -6.61 -15.60 -12.22
N PRO A 236 -6.25 -16.60 -13.03
CA PRO A 236 -5.91 -17.93 -12.54
C PRO A 236 -4.67 -17.88 -11.64
N TYR A 237 -4.70 -18.60 -10.52
CA TYR A 237 -3.56 -18.73 -9.61
C TYR A 237 -3.57 -20.07 -8.88
N ALA A 238 -2.38 -20.51 -8.45
CA ALA A 238 -2.25 -21.72 -7.66
C ALA A 238 -2.68 -21.44 -6.20
N ARG A 239 -3.89 -21.88 -5.84
CA ARG A 239 -4.44 -21.71 -4.48
C ARG A 239 -3.67 -22.49 -3.41
N ALA A 240 -3.15 -23.65 -3.78
CA ALA A 240 -2.31 -24.50 -2.94
C ALA A 240 -1.38 -25.31 -3.85
N VAL A 241 -0.13 -25.48 -3.44
CA VAL A 241 0.89 -26.25 -4.16
C VAL A 241 1.42 -27.32 -3.21
N GLY A 242 1.38 -28.59 -3.62
CA GLY A 242 2.02 -29.68 -2.88
C GLY A 242 3.54 -29.59 -3.08
N GLY A 243 4.23 -28.98 -2.12
CA GLY A 243 5.68 -28.82 -2.10
C GLY A 243 6.35 -29.63 -0.99
#